data_AF-A0A848NC97-F1
#
_entry.id   AF-A0A848NC97-F1
#
_cell.length_a   1.000
_cell.length_b   1.000
_cell.length_c   1.000
_cell.angle_alpha   90.00
_cell.angle_beta   90.00
_cell.angle_gamma   90.00
#
_symmetry.space_group_name_H-M   'P 1'
#
loop_
_entity.id
_entity.type
_entity.pdbx_description
1 polymer ?
#
loop_
_entity_poly.entity_id
_entity_poly.type
_entity_poly.pdbx_seq_one_letter_code
_entity_poly.pdbx_strand_id
1 'polypeptide(L)'
;MTDHSDDLGPSQPALKKAIALAGGTQEALARILGVTQPAVNKMLKSKAPLGSTHCVRIFKTLGIPREELRPTDYWEVWPDLQRPSPPTTHEP
;
A
#
# COMPACT_ATOMS: atom_id res chain seq x y z
N MET A 1 -29.30 4.36 0.18
CA MET A 1 -28.17 4.22 1.13
C MET A 1 -26.99 3.71 0.34
N THR A 2 -26.21 4.61 -0.26
CA THR A 2 -25.16 4.26 -1.22
C THR A 2 -24.06 3.47 -0.51
N ASP A 3 -24.02 2.18 -0.80
CA ASP A 3 -22.90 1.30 -0.48
C ASP A 3 -21.66 1.81 -1.23
N HIS A 4 -20.73 2.46 -0.53
CA HIS A 4 -19.43 2.88 -1.03
C HIS A 4 -18.34 1.89 -0.58
N SER A 5 -18.66 0.59 -0.57
CA SER A 5 -17.80 -0.41 0.08
C SER A 5 -16.70 -0.99 -0.84
N ASP A 6 -16.68 -0.68 -2.14
CA ASP A 6 -15.81 -1.42 -3.09
C ASP A 6 -14.84 -0.56 -3.95
N ASP A 7 -14.67 0.74 -3.68
CA ASP A 7 -13.85 1.63 -4.55
C ASP A 7 -12.47 1.99 -3.96
N LEU A 8 -11.88 1.11 -3.14
CA LEU A 8 -10.61 1.38 -2.47
C LEU A 8 -9.51 0.56 -3.12
N GLY A 9 -8.41 1.22 -3.50
CA GLY A 9 -7.27 0.54 -4.13
C GLY A 9 -6.60 -0.49 -3.20
N PRO A 10 -5.86 -1.45 -3.78
CA PRO A 10 -5.27 -2.58 -3.05
C PRO A 10 -4.27 -2.14 -1.96
N SER A 11 -3.69 -0.95 -2.09
CA SER A 11 -2.74 -0.38 -1.12
C SER A 11 -3.40 0.34 0.05
N GLN A 12 -4.71 0.59 0.02
CA GLN A 12 -5.40 1.38 1.03
C GLN A 12 -5.27 0.82 2.47
N PRO A 13 -5.49 -0.48 2.74
CA PRO A 13 -5.38 -1.00 4.12
C PRO A 13 -3.98 -0.81 4.69
N ALA A 14 -2.94 -1.09 3.90
CA ALA A 14 -1.55 -0.87 4.29
C ALA A 14 -1.23 0.62 4.49
N LEU A 15 -1.83 1.50 3.68
CA LEU A 15 -1.66 2.94 3.83
C LEU A 15 -2.34 3.49 5.10
N LYS A 16 -3.50 2.95 5.49
CA LYS A 16 -4.13 3.27 6.79
C LYS A 16 -3.28 2.78 7.97
N LYS A 17 -2.73 1.57 7.87
CA LYS A 17 -1.77 1.05 8.85
C LYS A 17 -0.53 1.95 8.95
N ALA A 18 0.00 2.41 7.81
CA ALA A 18 1.10 3.36 7.77
C ALA A 18 0.75 4.68 8.47
N ILE A 19 -0.47 5.20 8.29
CA ILE A 19 -0.95 6.40 8.99
C ILE A 19 -0.97 6.18 10.50
N ALA A 20 -1.50 5.05 10.96
CA ALA A 20 -1.53 4.71 12.38
C ALA A 20 -0.12 4.65 12.98
N LEU A 21 0.83 3.97 12.32
CA LEU A 21 2.23 3.86 12.77
C LEU A 21 3.00 5.19 12.69
N ALA A 22 2.67 6.06 11.74
CA ALA A 22 3.31 7.37 11.58
C ALA A 22 2.92 8.38 12.67
N GLY A 23 1.89 8.11 13.48
CA GLY A 23 1.35 9.03 14.48
C GLY A 23 -0.15 9.30 14.34
N GLY A 24 -0.89 8.43 13.64
CA GLY A 24 -2.35 8.47 13.55
C GLY A 24 -2.95 9.49 12.58
N THR A 25 -2.13 10.27 11.86
CA THR A 25 -2.62 11.33 10.97
C THR A 25 -2.01 11.25 9.56
N GLN A 26 -2.79 11.68 8.56
CA GLN A 26 -2.32 11.75 7.17
C GLN A 26 -1.14 12.72 7.02
N GLU A 27 -1.10 13.80 7.81
CA GLU A 27 0.00 14.76 7.83
C GLU A 27 1.30 14.14 8.33
N ALA A 28 1.24 13.31 9.38
CA ALA A 28 2.42 12.64 9.90
C ALA A 28 3.02 11.69 8.84
N LEU A 29 2.16 10.91 8.16
CA LEU A 29 2.62 10.08 7.05
C LEU A 29 3.15 10.91 5.87
N ALA A 30 2.49 12.03 5.53
CA ALA A 30 2.92 12.92 4.46
C ALA A 30 4.34 13.46 4.70
N ARG A 31 4.67 13.82 5.95
CA ARG A 31 6.02 14.25 6.35
C ARG A 31 7.06 13.15 6.15
N ILE A 32 6.76 11.91 6.55
CA ILE A 32 7.64 10.75 6.32
C ILE A 32 7.86 10.51 4.83
N LEU A 33 6.79 10.62 4.05
CA LEU A 33 6.82 10.41 2.61
C LEU A 33 7.41 11.59 1.84
N GLY A 34 7.60 12.76 2.47
CA GLY A 34 8.03 13.99 1.81
C GLY A 34 7.03 14.49 0.76
N VAL A 35 5.74 14.26 1.00
CA VAL A 35 4.62 14.71 0.13
C VAL A 35 3.66 15.59 0.93
N THR A 36 2.62 16.10 0.28
CA THR A 36 1.57 16.86 0.95
C THR A 36 0.48 15.94 1.50
N GLN A 37 -0.20 16.35 2.58
CA GLN A 37 -1.38 15.64 3.09
C GLN A 37 -2.46 15.36 2.03
N PRO A 38 -2.84 16.30 1.14
CA PRO A 38 -3.78 15.99 0.05
C PRO A 38 -3.26 14.93 -0.93
N ALA A 39 -1.93 14.79 -1.11
CA ALA A 39 -1.38 13.68 -1.88
C ALA A 39 -1.63 12.34 -1.18
N VAL A 40 -1.50 12.28 0.15
CA VAL A 40 -1.85 11.07 0.94
C VAL A 40 -3.34 10.75 0.82
N ASN A 41 -4.22 11.74 0.92
CA ASN A 41 -5.65 11.55 0.71
C ASN A 41 -5.96 11.04 -0.71
N LYS A 42 -5.29 11.60 -1.73
CA LYS A 42 -5.39 11.11 -3.11
C LYS A 42 -4.94 9.65 -3.25
N MET A 43 -3.86 9.26 -2.57
CA MET A 43 -3.38 7.87 -2.56
C MET A 43 -4.38 6.92 -1.90
N LEU A 44 -5.01 7.33 -0.79
CA LEU A 44 -6.06 6.54 -0.12
C LEU A 44 -7.30 6.31 -1.00
N LYS A 45 -7.63 7.29 -1.85
CA LYS A 45 -8.76 7.23 -2.79
C LYS A 45 -8.38 6.66 -4.16
N SER A 46 -7.11 6.33 -4.37
CA SER A 46 -6.66 5.83 -5.66
C SER A 46 -6.95 4.35 -5.77
N LYS A 47 -7.47 3.94 -6.93
CA LYS A 47 -7.56 2.52 -7.31
C LYS A 47 -6.22 1.93 -7.72
N ALA A 48 -5.28 2.80 -8.11
CA ALA A 48 -3.96 2.38 -8.55
C ALA A 48 -3.10 1.96 -7.34
N PRO A 49 -2.19 0.98 -7.51
CA PRO A 49 -1.25 0.62 -6.47
C PRO A 49 -0.34 1.79 -6.12
N LEU A 50 0.05 1.87 -4.85
CA LEU A 50 0.95 2.90 -4.34
C LEU A 50 2.27 2.90 -5.12
N GLY A 51 2.79 4.08 -5.49
CA GLY A 51 4.07 4.19 -6.20
C GLY A 51 5.21 3.47 -5.45
N SER A 52 6.07 2.76 -6.19
CA SER A 52 7.16 1.95 -5.63
C SER A 52 8.07 2.75 -4.70
N THR A 53 8.40 3.99 -5.06
CA THR A 53 9.19 4.91 -4.23
C THR A 53 8.55 5.17 -2.86
N HIS A 54 7.23 5.40 -2.81
CA HIS A 54 6.52 5.59 -1.54
C HIS A 54 6.50 4.30 -0.72
N CYS A 55 6.33 3.15 -1.36
CA CYS A 55 6.36 1.86 -0.68
C CYS A 55 7.71 1.62 0.00
N VAL A 56 8.81 1.90 -0.68
CA VAL A 56 10.16 1.77 -0.11
C VAL A 56 10.36 2.70 1.07
N ARG A 57 9.86 3.95 1.00
CA ARG A 57 9.92 4.89 2.13
C ARG A 57 9.13 4.39 3.33
N ILE A 58 7.90 3.93 3.11
CA ILE A 58 7.06 3.37 4.19
C ILE A 58 7.73 2.15 4.81
N PHE A 59 8.26 1.23 4.01
CA PHE A 59 8.98 0.06 4.51
C PHE A 59 10.19 0.46 5.35
N LYS A 60 11.02 1.38 4.88
CA LYS A 60 12.23 1.81 5.60
C LYS A 60 11.93 2.55 6.91
N THR A 61 10.84 3.31 6.97
CA THR A 61 10.52 4.13 8.15
C THR A 61 9.59 3.43 9.14
N LEU A 62 8.62 2.65 8.65
CA LEU A 62 7.56 2.05 9.46
C LEU A 62 7.61 0.52 9.51
N GLY A 63 8.49 -0.11 8.72
CA GLY A 63 8.66 -1.57 8.71
C GLY A 63 7.55 -2.34 7.99
N ILE A 64 6.63 -1.68 7.28
CA ILE A 64 5.55 -2.36 6.55
C ILE A 64 6.11 -2.99 5.26
N PRO A 65 6.00 -4.32 5.06
CA PRO A 65 6.54 -4.98 3.88
C PRO A 65 5.90 -4.48 2.59
N ARG A 66 6.68 -4.50 1.52
CA ARG A 66 6.26 -4.02 0.19
C ARG A 66 5.11 -4.86 -0.40
N GLU A 67 5.05 -6.14 -0.02
CA GLU A 67 4.00 -7.09 -0.37
C GLU A 67 2.65 -6.65 0.22
N GLU A 68 2.64 -6.18 1.47
CA GLU A 68 1.44 -5.64 2.11
C GLU A 68 1.03 -4.30 1.48
N LEU A 69 2.00 -3.48 1.07
CA LEU A 69 1.76 -2.19 0.42
C LEU A 69 1.27 -2.33 -1.04
N ARG A 70 1.68 -3.36 -1.76
CA ARG A 70 1.32 -3.61 -3.17
C ARG A 70 1.04 -5.10 -3.42
N PRO A 71 -0.01 -5.69 -2.82
CA PRO A 71 -0.24 -7.13 -2.91
C PRO A 71 -0.53 -7.65 -4.31
N THR A 72 -0.91 -6.76 -5.24
CA THR A 72 -1.34 -7.12 -6.60
C THR A 72 -0.21 -7.23 -7.62
N ASP A 73 0.96 -6.64 -7.34
CA ASP A 73 1.97 -6.38 -8.39
C ASP A 73 3.40 -6.24 -7.83
N TYR A 74 3.61 -6.54 -6.54
CA TYR A 74 4.93 -6.34 -5.92
C TYR A 74 6.05 -7.16 -6.57
N TRP A 75 5.74 -8.34 -7.11
CA TRP A 75 6.71 -9.21 -7.78
C TRP A 75 7.18 -8.66 -9.13
N GLU A 76 6.40 -7.79 -9.78
CA GLU A 76 6.79 -7.14 -11.04
C GLU A 76 7.67 -5.93 -10.77
N VAL A 77 7.40 -5.20 -9.68
CA VAL A 77 8.17 -4.02 -9.26
C VAL A 77 9.48 -4.39 -8.58
N TRP A 78 9.47 -5.43 -7.76
CA TRP A 78 10.64 -5.95 -7.05
C TRP A 78 10.80 -7.43 -7.40
N PRO A 79 11.49 -7.77 -8.50
CA PRO A 79 11.68 -9.16 -8.94
C PRO A 79 12.52 -10.00 -7.97
N ASP A 80 13.21 -9.35 -7.02
CA ASP A 80 13.89 -9.99 -5.90
C ASP A 80 12.91 -10.57 -4.86
N LEU A 81 11.67 -10.05 -4.80
CA LEU A 81 10.62 -10.61 -3.95
C LEU A 81 9.97 -11.80 -4.66
N GLN A 82 9.85 -12.91 -3.94
CA GLN A 82 9.26 -14.12 -4.48
C GLN A 82 7.78 -13.87 -4.80
N ARG A 83 7.39 -14.10 -6.06
CA ARG A 83 5.97 -14.09 -6.44
C ARG A 83 5.25 -15.11 -5.56
N PRO A 84 4.08 -14.79 -4.98
CA PRO A 84 3.35 -15.78 -4.24
C PRO A 84 2.99 -16.86 -5.26
N SER A 85 3.43 -18.10 -5.00
CA SER A 85 3.08 -19.23 -5.84
C SER A 85 1.57 -19.23 -6.01
N PRO A 86 1.02 -19.28 -7.24
CA PRO A 86 -0.42 -19.50 -7.37
C PRO A 86 -0.77 -20.74 -6.55
N PRO A 87 -1.90 -20.77 -5.82
CA PRO A 87 -2.31 -21.98 -5.14
C PRO A 87 -2.30 -23.06 -6.21
N THR A 88 -1.43 -24.05 -6.03
CA THR A 88 -1.39 -25.20 -6.91
C THR A 88 -2.71 -25.89 -6.67
N THR A 89 -3.72 -25.58 -7.50
CA THR A 89 -4.90 -26.40 -7.63
C THR A 89 -4.39 -27.71 -8.18
N HIS A 90 -4.01 -28.60 -7.27
CA HIS A 90 -3.73 -29.99 -7.55
C HIS A 90 -5.10 -30.62 -7.77
N GLU A 91 -5.57 -30.61 -9.02
CA GLU A 91 -6.78 -31.35 -9.43
C GLU A 91 -6.40 -32.84 -9.58
N PRO A 92 -7.09 -33.78 -8.90
CA PRO A 92 -7.05 -35.20 -9.23
C PRO A 92 -7.96 -35.55 -10.42
#